data_AF-A0A3D2ST09-F1
#
_entry.id   AF-A0A3D2ST09-F1
#
_cell.length_a   1.000
_cell.length_b   1.000
_cell.length_c   1.000
_cell.angle_alpha   90.00
_cell.angle_beta   90.00
_cell.angle_gamma   90.00
#
_symmetry.space_group_name_H-M   'P 1'
#
loop_
_entity.id
_entity.type
_entity.pdbx_description
1 polymer ?
#
loop_
_entity_poly.entity_id
_entity_poly.type
_entity_poly.pdbx_seq_one_letter_code
_entity_poly.pdbx_strand_id
1 'polypeptide(L)' 'AYDDFVQYNGEAGAKEAGKWRLEGKTYVVQDGDVLHFRFNV' A
#
# COMPACT_ATOMS: atom_id res chain seq x y z
N ALA A 1 3.30 -2.15 -2.65
CA ALA A 1 4.30 -2.31 -3.71
C ALA A 1 4.60 -0.99 -4.40
N TYR A 2 5.88 -0.70 -4.60
CA TYR A 2 6.38 0.52 -5.26
C TYR A 2 5.83 0.69 -6.67
N ASP A 3 5.85 -0.37 -7.48
CA ASP A 3 5.47 -0.31 -8.89
C ASP A 3 4.01 0.14 -9.08
N ASP A 4 3.10 -0.40 -8.28
CA ASP A 4 1.69 0.05 -8.26
C ASP A 4 1.60 1.53 -7.85
N PHE A 5 2.36 1.95 -6.83
CA PHE A 5 2.34 3.33 -6.35
C PHE A 5 2.82 4.32 -7.42
N VAL A 6 3.87 3.97 -8.17
CA VAL A 6 4.37 4.79 -9.27
C VAL A 6 3.43 4.76 -10.47
N GLN A 7 2.95 3.57 -10.85
CA GLN A 7 2.06 3.38 -12.00
C GLN A 7 0.75 4.16 -11.85
N TYR A 8 0.19 4.22 -10.64
CA TYR A 8 -1.08 4.88 -10.38
C TYR A 8 -0.93 6.30 -9.79
N ASN A 9 0.23 6.95 -9.96
CA ASN A 9 0.47 8.33 -9.54
C ASN A 9 0.19 8.59 -8.04
N GLY A 10 0.57 7.65 -7.18
CA GLY A 10 0.50 7.78 -5.73
C GLY A 10 -0.71 7.11 -5.07
N GLU A 11 -0.97 7.47 -3.81
CA GLU A 11 -1.92 6.77 -2.94
C GLU A 11 -3.36 6.77 -3.49
N ALA A 12 -3.84 7.93 -3.99
CA ALA A 12 -5.21 8.06 -4.47
C ALA A 12 -5.48 7.15 -5.67
N GLY A 13 -4.62 7.17 -6.68
CA GLY A 13 -4.80 6.30 -7.86
C GLY A 13 -4.57 4.83 -7.54
N ALA A 14 -3.64 4.48 -6.64
CA ALA A 14 -3.46 3.10 -6.20
C ALA A 14 -4.69 2.56 -5.45
N LYS A 15 -5.40 3.43 -4.71
CA LYS A 15 -6.67 3.11 -4.06
C LYS A 15 -7.80 2.92 -5.07
N GLU A 16 -7.94 3.82 -6.04
CA GLU A 16 -8.96 3.73 -7.10
C GLU A 16 -8.75 2.49 -7.99
N ALA A 17 -7.50 2.12 -8.24
CA ALA A 17 -7.12 0.91 -8.98
C ALA A 17 -7.24 -0.40 -8.17
N GLY A 18 -7.65 -0.33 -6.90
CA GLY A 18 -7.83 -1.51 -6.04
C GLY A 18 -6.51 -2.19 -5.63
N LYS A 19 -5.38 -1.49 -5.75
CA LYS A 19 -4.05 -1.99 -5.36
C LYS A 19 -3.68 -1.65 -3.93
N TRP A 20 -4.45 -0.78 -3.27
CA TRP A 20 -4.25 -0.47 -1.85
C TRP A 20 -4.85 -1.56 -0.97
N ARG A 21 -3.98 -2.31 -0.28
CA ARG A 21 -4.37 -3.45 0.57
C ARG A 21 -4.29 -3.08 2.04
N LEU A 22 -5.20 -3.65 2.83
CA LEU A 22 -5.11 -3.66 4.29
C LEU A 22 -4.43 -4.94 4.72
N GLU A 23 -3.20 -4.80 5.20
CA GLU A 23 -2.37 -5.92 5.63
C GLU A 23 -2.39 -6.06 7.16
N GLY A 24 -2.43 -7.31 7.63
CA GLY A 24 -2.50 -7.65 9.05
C GLY A 24 -1.13 -7.88 9.69
N LYS A 25 -1.13 -8.29 10.97
CA LYS A 25 0.11 -8.53 11.75
C LYS A 25 1.04 -9.60 11.19
N THR A 26 0.53 -10.50 10.34
CA THR A 26 1.29 -11.58 9.72
C THR A 26 1.86 -11.21 8.34
N TYR A 27 1.65 -9.98 7.89
CA TYR A 27 2.20 -9.52 6.62
C TYR A 27 3.72 -9.39 6.71
N VAL A 28 4.41 -10.01 5.77
CA VAL A 28 5.85 -9.86 5.61
C VAL A 28 6.10 -8.71 4.65
N VAL A 29 6.67 -7.63 5.18
CA VAL A 29 7.04 -6.45 4.38
C VAL A 29 8.03 -6.86 3.29
N GLN A 30 7.76 -6.44 2.06
CA GLN A 30 8.66 -6.65 0.94
C GLN A 30 9.45 -5.37 0.66
N ASP A 31 10.63 -5.54 0.06
CA ASP A 31 11.45 -4.40 -0.35
C ASP A 31 10.66 -3.50 -1.32
N GLY A 32 10.73 -2.19 -1.11
CA GLY A 32 9.97 -1.21 -1.88
C GLY A 32 8.48 -1.10 -1.52
N ASP A 33 8.00 -1.72 -0.44
CA ASP A 33 6.61 -1.49 -0.04
C ASP A 33 6.37 -0.06 0.47
N VAL A 34 5.38 0.60 -0.15
CA VAL A 34 4.83 1.87 0.34
C VAL A 34 3.71 1.57 1.33
N LEU A 35 3.91 1.94 2.60
CA LEU A 35 3.06 1.55 3.72
C LEU A 35 2.49 2.76 4.45
N HIS A 36 1.22 2.66 4.83
CA HIS A 36 0.55 3.59 5.72
C HIS A 36 0.10 2.83 6.97
N PHE A 37 0.84 2.99 8.06
CA PHE A 37 0.50 2.35 9.33
C PHE A 37 -0.67 3.05 10.00
N ARG A 38 -1.70 2.27 10.36
CA ARG A 38 -2.80 2.75 11.19
C ARG A 38 -2.58 2.28 12.62
N PHE A 39 -2.60 3.22 13.55
CA PHE A 39 -2.66 2.94 14.98
C PHE A 39 -3.88 3.68 15.53
N ASN A 40 -4.58 3.05 16.49
CA ASN A 40 -5.62 3.71 17.29
C ASN A 40 -6.94 4.03 16.56
N VAL A 41 -7.50 3.09 15.80
CA VAL A 41 -8.93 3.16 15.41
C VAL A 41 -9.82 3.21 16.64
#